data_AF-A0A2S7CY27-F1
#
_entry.id   AF-A0A2S7CY27-F1
#
_cell.length_a   1.000
_cell.length_b   1.000
_cell.length_c   1.000
_cell.angle_alpha   90.00
_cell.angle_beta   90.00
_cell.angle_gamma   90.00
#
_symmetry.space_group_name_H-M   'P 1'
#
loop_
_entity.id
_entity.type
_entity.pdbx_description
1 polymer ?
#
loop_
_entity_poly.entity_id
_entity_poly.type
_entity_poly.pdbx_seq_one_letter_code
_entity_poly.pdbx_strand_id
1 'polypeptide(L)'
;MSRITNFSVWLNQTQLDDHEDVYDLYKAIEGAEEVGLYKCTALADQTRWLVRAKCVEDTLMLVSIEARSAFLREIERRSTGGEMDIESWYGYMCAMSKDD
;
A
#
# COMPACT_ATOMS: atom_id res chain seq x y z
N MET A 1 -6.63 8.48 -17.13
CA MET A 1 -6.72 7.62 -15.93
C MET A 1 -7.32 6.29 -16.31
N SER A 2 -6.47 5.27 -16.49
CA SER A 2 -6.94 3.89 -16.65
C SER A 2 -7.22 3.27 -15.28
N ARG A 3 -8.02 2.20 -15.26
CA ARG A 3 -8.23 1.38 -14.07
C ARG A 3 -7.49 0.08 -14.25
N ILE A 4 -6.63 -0.24 -13.29
CA ILE A 4 -5.93 -1.53 -13.22
C ILE A 4 -6.44 -2.31 -12.02
N THR A 5 -6.52 -3.64 -12.13
CA THR A 5 -6.93 -4.54 -11.03
C THR A 5 -5.79 -5.41 -10.53
N ASN A 6 -4.70 -5.49 -11.30
CA ASN A 6 -3.50 -6.20 -10.91
C ASN A 6 -2.63 -5.32 -10.00
N PHE A 7 -2.76 -5.52 -8.68
CA PHE A 7 -1.99 -4.74 -7.71
C PHE A 7 -0.48 -4.97 -7.80
N SER A 8 -0.02 -6.12 -8.31
CA SER A 8 1.43 -6.38 -8.46
C SER A 8 2.04 -5.53 -9.57
N VAL A 9 1.29 -5.33 -10.66
CA VAL A 9 1.72 -4.42 -11.75
C VAL A 9 1.67 -2.97 -11.26
N TRP A 10 0.62 -2.59 -10.54
CA TRP A 10 0.51 -1.23 -10.00
C TRP A 10 1.62 -0.93 -8.98
N LEU A 11 1.96 -1.87 -8.10
CA LEU A 11 3.11 -1.73 -7.18
C LEU A 11 4.45 -1.54 -7.89
N ASN A 12 4.61 -2.13 -9.07
CA ASN A 12 5.85 -1.95 -9.84
C ASN A 12 5.91 -0.57 -10.51
N GLN A 13 4.77 0.14 -10.60
CA GLN A 13 4.70 1.53 -11.06
C GLN A 13 4.92 2.50 -9.90
N THR A 14 4.57 2.12 -8.67
CA THR A 14 4.85 2.92 -7.47
C THR A 14 6.35 2.89 -7.18
N GLN A 15 6.97 4.06 -7.14
CA GLN A 15 8.33 4.24 -6.66
C GLN A 15 8.29 4.19 -5.12
N LEU A 16 8.24 2.98 -4.56
CA LEU A 16 8.36 2.77 -3.11
C LEU A 16 9.85 2.85 -2.76
N ASP A 17 10.33 4.08 -2.57
CA ASP A 17 11.77 4.36 -2.49
C ASP A 17 12.33 4.11 -1.09
N ASP A 18 11.49 4.21 -0.05
CA ASP A 18 11.88 3.99 1.34
C ASP A 18 10.80 3.30 2.19
N HIS A 19 11.12 3.16 3.48
CA HIS A 19 10.24 2.51 4.45
C HIS A 19 9.03 3.35 4.85
N GLU A 20 9.10 4.69 4.72
CA GLU A 20 7.96 5.57 4.93
C GLU A 20 6.94 5.39 3.80
N ASP A 21 7.39 5.34 2.54
CA ASP A 21 6.54 5.12 1.37
C ASP A 21 5.74 3.80 1.47
N VAL A 22 6.42 2.73 1.87
CA VAL A 22 5.79 1.41 2.07
C VAL A 22 4.74 1.48 3.16
N TYR A 23 5.08 2.11 4.29
CA TYR A 23 4.20 2.21 5.44
C TYR A 23 2.97 3.07 5.13
N ASP A 24 3.17 4.24 4.50
CA ASP A 24 2.11 5.16 4.09
C ASP A 24 1.13 4.49 3.12
N LEU A 25 1.64 3.73 2.14
CA LEU A 25 0.77 2.95 1.24
C LEU A 25 -0.06 1.93 2.02
N TYR A 26 0.56 1.18 2.92
CA TYR A 26 -0.13 0.19 3.75
C TYR A 26 -1.24 0.84 4.59
N LYS A 27 -0.92 1.92 5.32
CA LYS A 27 -1.89 2.64 6.18
C LYS A 27 -3.00 3.28 5.37
N ALA A 28 -2.71 3.86 4.20
CA ALA A 28 -3.75 4.38 3.32
C ALA A 28 -4.78 3.28 2.97
N ILE A 29 -4.31 2.07 2.61
CA ILE A 29 -5.20 0.95 2.26
C ILE A 29 -5.94 0.41 3.48
N GLU A 30 -5.28 0.28 4.63
CA GLU A 30 -5.84 -0.21 5.90
C GLU A 30 -6.88 0.75 6.50
N GLY A 31 -6.63 2.05 6.48
CA GLY A 31 -7.54 3.08 6.96
C GLY A 31 -8.61 3.48 5.94
N ALA A 32 -8.43 3.10 4.67
CA ALA A 32 -9.21 3.64 3.55
C ALA A 32 -9.17 5.18 3.52
N GLU A 33 -7.98 5.74 3.74
CA GLU A 33 -7.73 7.17 3.89
C GLU A 33 -6.56 7.67 3.03
N GLU A 34 -6.22 8.95 3.19
CA GLU A 34 -5.07 9.57 2.52
C GLU A 34 -3.90 9.65 3.49
N VAL A 35 -2.78 9.01 3.13
CA VAL A 35 -1.54 8.97 3.92
C VAL A 35 -0.38 9.22 2.95
N GLY A 36 0.43 10.23 3.24
CA GLY A 36 1.55 10.64 2.38
C GLY A 36 1.17 10.94 0.94
N LEU A 37 1.70 10.14 0.01
CA LEU A 37 1.44 10.22 -1.43
C LEU A 37 0.28 9.33 -1.90
N TYR A 38 -0.29 8.53 -0.99
CA TYR A 38 -1.25 7.48 -1.29
C TYR A 38 -2.64 7.85 -0.79
N LYS A 39 -3.64 7.50 -1.59
CA LYS A 39 -5.05 7.70 -1.25
C LYS A 39 -5.83 6.44 -1.55
N CYS A 40 -6.46 5.89 -0.51
CA CYS A 40 -7.46 4.87 -0.66
C CYS A 40 -8.85 5.49 -0.44
N THR A 41 -9.85 5.03 -1.18
CA THR A 41 -11.23 5.49 -1.02
C THR A 41 -12.16 4.30 -1.17
N ALA A 42 -12.91 4.00 -0.11
CA ALA A 42 -13.99 3.02 -0.17
C ALA A 42 -15.13 3.55 -1.05
N LEU A 43 -15.67 2.70 -1.91
CA LEU A 43 -16.86 3.01 -2.68
C LEU A 43 -18.12 2.85 -1.81
N ALA A 44 -19.27 3.32 -2.31
CA ALA A 44 -20.53 3.35 -1.59
C ALA A 44 -21.00 1.97 -1.08
N ASP A 45 -20.51 0.88 -1.67
CA ASP A 45 -20.82 -0.49 -1.27
C ASP A 45 -19.89 -1.04 -0.18
N GLN A 46 -18.87 -0.28 0.25
CA GLN A 46 -17.85 -0.67 1.22
C GLN A 46 -17.16 -2.02 0.95
N THR A 47 -17.24 -2.52 -0.28
CA THR A 47 -16.63 -3.78 -0.72
C THR A 47 -15.61 -3.56 -1.81
N ARG A 48 -15.52 -2.34 -2.34
CA ARG A 48 -14.56 -1.96 -3.36
C ARG A 48 -13.82 -0.70 -2.95
N TRP A 49 -12.56 -0.62 -3.34
CA TRP A 49 -11.69 0.52 -3.07
C TRP A 49 -10.99 0.99 -4.32
N LEU A 50 -10.78 2.31 -4.40
CA LEU A 50 -9.88 2.92 -5.36
C LEU A 50 -8.61 3.35 -4.64
N VAL A 51 -7.47 2.89 -5.13
CA VAL A 51 -6.15 3.25 -4.60
C VAL A 51 -5.43 4.09 -5.66
N ARG A 52 -4.88 5.21 -5.23
CA ARG A 52 -4.11 6.15 -6.04
C ARG A 52 -2.79 6.47 -5.36
N ALA A 53 -1.77 6.70 -6.16
CA ALA A 53 -0.50 7.25 -5.74
C ALA A 53 -0.25 8.52 -6.57
N LYS A 54 0.30 9.57 -5.97
CA LYS A 54 0.61 10.81 -6.71
C LYS A 54 1.60 10.60 -7.87
N CYS A 55 2.46 9.59 -7.76
CA CYS A 55 3.47 9.23 -8.77
C CYS A 55 2.97 8.27 -9.86
N VAL A 56 1.73 7.76 -9.77
CA VAL A 56 1.18 6.77 -10.72
C VAL A 56 -0.10 7.31 -11.37
N GLU A 57 -0.15 7.34 -12.70
CA GLU A 57 -1.33 7.80 -13.44
C GLU A 57 -2.54 6.84 -13.34
N ASP A 58 -2.25 5.55 -13.18
CA ASP A 58 -3.25 4.50 -13.08
C ASP A 58 -3.88 4.45 -11.68
N THR A 59 -5.20 4.28 -11.64
CA THR A 59 -5.92 4.00 -10.39
C THR A 59 -6.07 2.49 -10.24
N LEU A 60 -5.58 1.95 -9.13
CA LEU A 60 -5.81 0.56 -8.76
C LEU A 60 -7.22 0.41 -8.19
N MET A 61 -7.95 -0.60 -8.66
CA MET A 61 -9.29 -0.93 -8.18
C MET A 61 -9.26 -2.29 -7.48
N LEU A 62 -9.52 -2.28 -6.17
CA LEU A 62 -9.68 -3.48 -5.35
C LEU A 62 -11.17 -3.84 -5.38
N VAL A 63 -11.50 -5.00 -5.93
CA VAL A 63 -12.88 -5.35 -6.28
C VAL A 63 -13.63 -6.13 -5.19
N SER A 64 -12.96 -6.48 -4.10
CA SER A 64 -13.56 -7.18 -2.96
C SER A 64 -12.73 -6.98 -1.69
N ILE A 65 -13.29 -7.36 -0.53
CA ILE A 65 -12.57 -7.36 0.75
C ILE A 65 -11.34 -8.27 0.65
N GLU A 66 -11.47 -9.43 0.00
CA GLU A 66 -10.39 -10.39 -0.21
C GLU A 66 -9.28 -9.79 -1.08
N ALA A 67 -9.62 -9.03 -2.13
CA ALA A 67 -8.63 -8.33 -2.95
C ALA A 67 -7.85 -7.29 -2.14
N ARG A 68 -8.52 -6.59 -1.21
CA ARG A 68 -7.87 -5.65 -0.30
C ARG A 68 -6.95 -6.35 0.70
N SER A 69 -7.42 -7.41 1.34
CA SER A 69 -6.59 -8.20 2.27
C SER A 69 -5.40 -8.85 1.55
N ALA A 70 -5.59 -9.35 0.33
CA ALA A 70 -4.52 -9.91 -0.49
C ALA A 70 -3.47 -8.84 -0.85
N PHE A 71 -3.91 -7.61 -1.13
CA PHE A 71 -3.01 -6.52 -1.45
C PHE A 71 -2.17 -6.08 -0.24
N LEU A 72 -2.78 -5.92 0.94
CA LEU A 72 -2.05 -5.63 2.19
C LEU A 72 -0.99 -6.71 2.49
N ARG A 73 -1.36 -7.99 2.32
CA ARG A 73 -0.42 -9.11 2.48
C ARG A 73 0.72 -9.07 1.48
N GLU A 74 0.47 -8.65 0.24
CA GLU A 74 1.53 -8.54 -0.76
C GLU A 74 2.51 -7.41 -0.43
N ILE A 75 2.02 -6.27 0.08
CA ILE A 75 2.88 -5.17 0.55
C ILE A 75 3.76 -5.65 1.71
N GLU A 76 3.16 -6.27 2.73
CA GLU A 76 3.89 -6.83 3.87
C GLU A 76 4.93 -7.85 3.41
N ARG A 77 4.52 -8.85 2.61
CA ARG A 77 5.41 -9.89 2.10
C ARG A 77 6.60 -9.33 1.30
N ARG A 78 6.39 -8.31 0.46
CA ARG A 78 7.47 -7.69 -0.33
C ARG A 78 8.46 -6.93 0.53
N SER A 79 8.00 -6.35 1.63
CA SER A 79 8.79 -5.44 2.46
C SER A 79 9.51 -6.17 3.60
N THR A 80 8.83 -7.13 4.23
CA THR A 80 9.33 -7.86 5.40
C THR A 80 9.87 -9.25 5.06
N GLY A 81 9.74 -9.70 3.80
CA GLY A 81 9.99 -11.10 3.41
C GLY A 81 8.99 -12.09 4.00
N GLY A 82 7.96 -11.62 4.71
CA GLY A 82 7.02 -12.45 5.47
C GLY A 82 7.56 -12.88 6.85
N GLU A 83 8.64 -12.26 7.34
CA GLU A 83 9.25 -12.61 8.63
C GLU A 83 8.61 -11.90 9.82
N MET A 84 7.97 -10.75 9.59
CA MET A 84 7.28 -9.96 10.62
C MET A 84 6.15 -9.11 10.02
N ASP A 85 5.28 -8.59 10.90
CA ASP A 85 4.23 -7.65 10.52
C ASP A 85 4.80 -6.28 10.12
N ILE A 86 4.00 -5.50 9.37
CA ILE A 86 4.44 -4.23 8.82
C ILE A 86 4.79 -3.17 9.88
N GLU A 87 4.14 -3.18 11.04
CA GLU A 87 4.35 -2.20 12.12
C GLU A 87 5.70 -2.47 12.79
N SER A 88 5.98 -3.74 13.10
CA SER A 88 7.27 -4.21 13.63
C SER A 88 8.42 -3.90 12.66
N TRP A 89 8.21 -4.16 11.36
CA TRP A 89 9.21 -3.87 10.33
C TRP A 89 9.50 -2.38 10.20
N TYR A 90 8.44 -1.55 10.16
CA TYR A 90 8.60 -0.10 10.05
C TYR A 90 9.34 0.48 11.26
N GLY A 91 9.03 0.01 12.47
CA GLY A 91 9.74 0.40 13.69
C GLY A 91 11.22 0.02 13.66
N TYR A 92 11.55 -1.18 13.15
CA TYR A 92 12.94 -1.62 12.96
C TYR A 92 13.69 -0.73 11.96
N MET A 93 13.11 -0.45 10.79
CA MET A 93 13.72 0.41 9.78
C MET A 93 13.93 1.85 10.28
N CYS A 94 12.97 2.39 11.02
CA CYS A 94 13.07 3.70 11.67
C CYS A 94 14.21 3.77 12.69
N ALA A 95 14.44 2.69 13.45
CA ALA A 95 15.52 2.63 14.43
C ALA A 95 16.89 2.56 13.73
N MET A 96 17.01 1.69 12.73
CA MET A 96 18.25 1.53 11.95
C MET A 96 18.65 2.82 11.21
N SER A 97 17.67 3.57 10.68
CA SER A 97 17.92 4.84 9.98
C SER A 97 18.35 5.99 10.90
N LYS A 98 18.20 5.86 12.22
CA LYS A 98 18.64 6.86 13.21
C LYS A 98 20.03 6.60 13.78
N ASP A 99 20.53 5.37 13.59
CA ASP A 99 21.85 4.95 14.06
C ASP A 99 22.97 5.23 13.03
N ASP A 100 22.61 5.68 11.81
CA ASP A 100 23.50 6.19 10.75
C ASP A 100 23.58 7.74 10.76
#